data_AF-A0A059KLM9-F1
#
_entry.id   AF-A0A059KLM9-F1
#
_cell.length_a   1.000
_cell.length_b   1.000
_cell.length_c   1.000
_cell.angle_alpha   90.00
_cell.angle_beta   90.00
_cell.angle_gamma   90.00
#
_symmetry.space_group_name_H-M   'P 1'
#
loop_
_entity.id
_entity.type
_entity.pdbx_description
1 polymer ?
#
loop_
_entity_poly.entity_id
_entity_poly.type
_entity_poly.pdbx_seq_one_letter_code
_entity_poly.pdbx_strand_id
1 'polypeptide(L)'
;MSYRRGACRHCYGKGHRYQFTPAEFEDAQLEHQAKQQKNPALPDFDPKGGVGYNPKRQPNPDCPECFGDGRGRVVVHDTDGLGVNEAALYEGVKVSKDGIEVLMADRMVALSHVARHVGFYKEDNEQGPVVSFDAADLDARFAASISESVRRQEALREERRKLREGRDG
;
A
#
# COMPACT_ATOMS: atom_id res chain seq x y z
N MET A 1 7.82 -9.29 -6.78
CA MET A 1 9.01 -8.71 -7.45
C MET A 1 9.76 -9.87 -8.11
N SER A 2 10.35 -9.70 -9.29
CA SER A 2 11.10 -10.77 -9.96
C SER A 2 12.47 -10.29 -10.39
N TYR A 3 13.50 -11.10 -10.14
CA TYR A 3 14.82 -10.90 -10.72
C TYR A 3 14.86 -11.58 -12.10
N ARG A 4 15.11 -10.81 -13.16
CA ARG A 4 15.16 -11.32 -14.53
C ARG A 4 16.53 -11.09 -15.13
N ARG A 5 17.09 -12.13 -15.75
CA ARG A 5 18.32 -12.03 -16.57
C ARG A 5 17.94 -11.91 -18.04
N GLY A 6 18.65 -11.03 -18.76
CA GLY A 6 18.52 -10.88 -20.20
C GLY A 6 19.83 -10.49 -20.86
N ALA A 7 19.79 -10.31 -22.16
CA ALA A 7 20.95 -9.99 -22.98
C ALA A 7 21.67 -8.73 -22.49
N CYS A 8 23.00 -8.78 -22.46
CA CYS A 8 23.82 -7.59 -22.28
C CYS A 8 23.91 -6.80 -23.60
N ARG A 9 24.43 -5.57 -23.53
CA ARG A 9 24.59 -4.67 -24.68
C ARG A 9 25.44 -5.22 -25.84
N HIS A 10 26.20 -6.28 -25.59
CA HIS A 10 27.16 -6.88 -26.52
C HIS A 10 26.76 -8.28 -26.99
N CYS A 11 25.68 -8.86 -26.45
CA CYS A 11 25.26 -10.22 -26.76
C CYS A 11 25.01 -10.45 -28.25
N TYR A 12 24.38 -9.49 -28.91
CA TYR A 12 23.93 -9.62 -30.30
C TYR A 12 24.49 -8.54 -31.23
N GLY A 13 25.39 -7.69 -30.74
CA GLY A 13 26.04 -6.67 -31.56
C GLY A 13 26.91 -7.29 -32.64
N LYS A 14 27.04 -6.60 -33.78
CA LYS A 14 27.99 -7.02 -34.82
C LYS A 14 29.39 -7.11 -34.21
N GLY A 15 29.99 -8.29 -34.27
CA GLY A 15 31.28 -8.58 -33.63
C GLY A 15 31.31 -8.34 -32.11
N HIS A 16 30.18 -8.53 -31.43
CA HIS A 16 30.02 -8.23 -30.00
C HIS A 16 30.32 -6.77 -29.58
N ARG A 17 30.28 -5.82 -30.53
CA ARG A 17 30.37 -4.39 -30.20
C ARG A 17 29.06 -3.88 -29.60
N TYR A 18 29.11 -2.72 -28.93
CA TYR A 18 27.98 -2.15 -28.20
C TYR A 18 26.75 -1.93 -29.10
N GLN A 19 25.59 -2.46 -28.72
CA GLN A 19 24.31 -2.17 -29.36
C GLN A 19 23.57 -1.01 -28.70
N PHE A 20 23.08 -0.12 -29.55
CA PHE A 20 22.21 0.99 -29.17
C PHE A 20 20.74 0.56 -29.18
N THR A 21 19.92 1.20 -28.33
CA THR A 21 18.47 1.26 -28.59
C THR A 21 18.20 2.22 -29.76
N PRO A 22 17.03 2.14 -30.42
CA PRO A 22 16.68 3.09 -31.48
C PRO A 22 16.86 4.56 -31.08
N ALA A 23 16.32 4.95 -29.92
CA ALA A 23 16.46 6.31 -29.40
C ALA A 23 17.92 6.70 -29.11
N GLU A 24 18.69 5.83 -28.43
CA GLU A 24 20.11 6.09 -28.16
C GLU A 24 20.94 6.24 -29.44
N PHE A 25 20.57 5.53 -30.51
CA PHE A 25 21.25 5.61 -31.79
C PHE A 25 20.98 6.95 -32.47
N GLU A 26 19.72 7.39 -32.48
CA GLU A 26 19.31 8.71 -33.00
C GLU A 26 20.03 9.84 -32.23
N ASP A 27 20.03 9.77 -30.90
CA ASP A 27 20.73 10.74 -30.05
C ASP A 27 22.24 10.77 -30.35
N ALA A 28 22.87 9.59 -30.47
CA ALA A 28 24.29 9.49 -30.80
C ALA A 28 24.62 10.05 -32.20
N GLN A 29 23.72 9.87 -33.17
CA GLN A 29 23.84 10.46 -34.50
C GLN A 29 23.74 11.98 -34.46
N LEU A 30 22.76 12.53 -33.74
CA LEU A 30 22.59 13.98 -33.58
C LEU A 30 23.80 14.61 -32.88
N GLU A 31 24.29 14.00 -31.81
CA GLU A 31 25.51 14.45 -31.13
C GLU A 31 26.73 14.43 -32.05
N HIS A 32 26.86 13.39 -32.87
CA HIS A 32 27.95 13.28 -33.81
C HIS A 32 27.87 14.34 -34.92
N GLN A 33 26.68 14.59 -35.47
CA GLN A 33 26.46 15.67 -36.44
C GLN A 33 26.80 17.04 -35.85
N ALA A 34 26.38 17.31 -34.61
CA ALA A 34 26.73 18.55 -33.91
C ALA A 34 28.24 18.70 -33.70
N LYS A 35 28.97 17.59 -33.48
CA LYS A 35 30.44 17.59 -33.39
C LYS A 35 31.10 17.78 -34.76
N GLN A 36 30.59 17.15 -35.81
CA GLN A 36 31.05 17.34 -37.18
C GLN A 36 30.89 18.79 -37.65
N GLN A 37 29.79 19.46 -37.29
CA GLN A 37 29.59 20.88 -37.60
C GLN A 37 30.68 21.78 -36.98
N LYS A 38 31.19 21.41 -35.80
CA LYS A 38 32.26 22.13 -35.11
C LYS A 38 33.66 21.73 -35.57
N ASN A 39 33.83 20.49 -36.03
CA ASN A 39 35.07 19.95 -36.55
C ASN A 39 34.79 19.09 -37.79
N PRO A 40 34.85 19.67 -38.99
CA PRO A 40 34.57 18.96 -40.25
C PRO A 40 35.56 17.83 -40.56
N ALA A 41 36.72 17.77 -39.89
CA ALA A 41 37.69 16.70 -40.04
C ALA A 41 37.38 15.47 -39.17
N LEU A 42 36.28 15.50 -38.39
CA LEU A 42 35.84 14.36 -37.60
C LEU A 42 35.45 13.20 -38.54
N PRO A 43 35.89 11.96 -38.26
CA PRO A 43 35.51 10.79 -39.06
C PRO A 43 33.99 10.57 -39.02
N ASP A 44 33.49 9.78 -39.97
CA ASP A 44 32.08 9.37 -40.02
C ASP A 44 31.62 8.65 -38.74
N PHE A 45 30.31 8.69 -38.50
CA PHE A 45 29.68 8.07 -37.35
C PHE A 45 29.88 6.55 -37.33
N ASP A 46 30.48 6.00 -36.26
CA ASP A 46 30.62 4.55 -36.04
C ASP A 46 29.36 3.99 -35.34
N PRO A 47 28.54 3.16 -36.01
CA PRO A 47 27.37 2.53 -35.40
C PRO A 47 27.71 1.41 -34.41
N LYS A 48 29.01 1.11 -34.19
CA LYS A 48 29.53 0.06 -33.30
C LYS A 48 28.90 -1.31 -33.60
N GLY A 49 28.09 -1.82 -32.68
CA GLY A 49 27.40 -3.11 -32.79
C GLY A 49 26.04 -3.03 -33.50
N GLY A 50 25.61 -1.83 -33.90
CA GLY A 50 24.34 -1.56 -34.55
C GLY A 50 23.21 -1.17 -33.59
N VAL A 51 22.01 -1.03 -34.15
CA VAL A 51 20.77 -0.70 -33.45
C VAL A 51 19.94 -1.96 -33.19
N GLY A 52 19.07 -1.92 -32.17
CA GLY A 52 18.11 -2.99 -31.87
C GLY A 52 18.41 -3.74 -30.58
N TYR A 53 19.09 -3.11 -29.63
CA TYR A 53 19.29 -3.68 -28.31
C TYR A 53 17.95 -4.00 -27.64
N ASN A 54 17.79 -5.26 -27.21
CA ASN A 54 16.64 -5.71 -26.45
C ASN A 54 17.09 -6.43 -25.16
N PRO A 55 16.93 -5.81 -23.97
CA PRO A 55 17.35 -6.39 -22.70
C PRO A 55 16.46 -7.56 -22.25
N LYS A 56 15.36 -7.88 -22.96
CA LYS A 56 14.49 -9.02 -22.68
C LYS A 56 14.91 -10.29 -23.42
N ARG A 57 15.77 -10.19 -24.44
CA ARG A 57 16.26 -11.36 -25.18
C ARG A 57 17.10 -12.25 -24.26
N GLN A 58 17.14 -13.55 -24.52
CA GLN A 58 18.04 -14.43 -23.77
C GLN A 58 19.50 -13.98 -23.92
N PRO A 59 20.36 -14.18 -22.92
CA PRO A 59 21.80 -13.97 -23.07
C PRO A 59 22.37 -14.87 -24.17
N ASN A 60 23.31 -14.34 -24.95
CA ASN A 60 24.05 -15.16 -25.91
C ASN A 60 25.14 -15.95 -25.14
N PRO A 61 25.14 -17.30 -25.18
CA PRO A 61 26.14 -18.12 -24.48
C PRO A 61 27.57 -17.81 -24.92
N ASP A 62 27.76 -17.43 -26.18
CA ASP A 62 29.09 -17.13 -26.75
C ASP A 62 29.49 -15.66 -26.58
N CYS A 63 28.75 -14.89 -25.78
CA CYS A 63 29.07 -13.47 -25.58
C CYS A 63 30.39 -13.33 -24.79
N PRO A 64 31.43 -12.67 -25.34
CA PRO A 64 32.71 -12.52 -24.65
C PRO A 64 32.66 -11.53 -23.48
N GLU A 65 31.61 -10.71 -23.40
CA GLU A 65 31.48 -9.65 -22.38
C GLU A 65 30.74 -10.13 -21.13
N CYS A 66 29.70 -10.95 -21.29
CA CYS A 66 28.94 -11.49 -20.16
C CYS A 66 29.05 -13.01 -20.03
N PHE A 67 29.82 -13.68 -20.89
CA PHE A 67 30.08 -15.13 -20.85
C PHE A 67 28.81 -15.99 -20.74
N GLY A 68 27.72 -15.56 -21.39
CA GLY A 68 26.42 -16.24 -21.30
C GLY A 68 25.55 -15.91 -20.08
N ASP A 69 26.06 -15.19 -19.08
CA ASP A 69 25.28 -14.86 -17.86
C ASP A 69 24.26 -13.74 -18.09
N GLY A 70 24.55 -12.84 -19.03
CA GLY A 70 23.73 -11.67 -19.32
C GLY A 70 23.80 -10.57 -18.26
N ARG A 71 22.75 -9.74 -18.21
CA ARG A 71 22.56 -8.70 -17.20
C ARG A 71 21.25 -8.93 -16.45
N GLY A 72 21.33 -8.94 -15.13
CA GLY A 72 20.16 -9.01 -14.28
C GLY A 72 19.52 -7.65 -14.07
N ARG A 73 18.19 -7.64 -13.97
CA ARG A 73 17.42 -6.49 -13.52
C ARG A 73 16.33 -6.94 -12.57
N VAL A 74 16.04 -6.10 -11.59
CA VAL A 74 14.87 -6.28 -10.73
C VAL A 74 13.67 -5.68 -11.43
N VAL A 75 12.59 -6.45 -11.53
CA VAL A 75 11.31 -6.03 -12.10
C VAL A 75 10.29 -6.03 -10.98
N VAL A 76 9.83 -4.85 -10.60
CA VAL A 76 8.61 -4.67 -9.83
C VAL A 76 7.44 -4.99 -10.76
N HIS A 77 6.50 -5.79 -10.27
CA HIS A 77 5.32 -6.13 -11.07
C HIS A 77 4.33 -4.98 -11.06
N ASP A 78 3.43 -5.00 -12.03
CA ASP A 78 2.33 -4.06 -12.10
C ASP A 78 1.48 -4.15 -10.81
N THR A 79 1.13 -2.97 -10.29
CA THR A 79 0.34 -2.80 -9.07
C THR A 79 -1.10 -2.37 -9.36
N ASP A 80 -1.46 -2.11 -10.61
CA ASP A 80 -2.81 -1.68 -10.99
C ASP A 80 -3.86 -2.78 -10.76
N GLY A 81 -3.43 -4.05 -10.74
CA GLY A 81 -4.28 -5.22 -10.48
C GLY A 81 -4.33 -5.68 -9.03
N LEU A 82 -3.83 -4.89 -8.08
CA LEU A 82 -3.90 -5.24 -6.66
C LEU A 82 -5.34 -5.23 -6.16
N GLY A 83 -5.71 -6.21 -5.32
CA GLY A 83 -6.98 -6.20 -4.61
C GLY A 83 -7.02 -5.10 -3.55
N VAL A 84 -8.22 -4.82 -3.01
CA VAL A 84 -8.45 -3.71 -2.07
C VAL A 84 -7.56 -3.81 -0.83
N ASN A 85 -7.33 -5.03 -0.32
CA ASN A 85 -6.52 -5.25 0.87
C ASN A 85 -5.02 -5.13 0.56
N GLU A 86 -4.57 -5.63 -0.59
CA GLU A 86 -3.18 -5.54 -1.03
C GLU A 86 -2.80 -4.10 -1.36
N ALA A 87 -3.70 -3.35 -2.00
CA ALA A 87 -3.53 -1.93 -2.28
C ALA A 87 -3.45 -1.11 -0.99
N ALA A 88 -4.23 -1.46 0.04
CA ALA A 88 -4.16 -0.79 1.35
C ALA A 88 -2.81 -0.99 2.07
N LEU A 89 -2.08 -2.06 1.75
CA LEU A 89 -0.75 -2.33 2.30
C LEU A 89 0.39 -1.73 1.46
N TYR A 90 0.16 -1.41 0.20
CA TYR A 90 1.20 -0.93 -0.70
C TYR A 90 1.29 0.60 -0.65
N GLU A 91 2.42 1.12 -0.15
CA GLU A 91 2.63 2.56 -0.03
C GLU A 91 3.37 3.15 -1.24
N GLY A 92 4.13 2.33 -1.98
CA GLY A 92 4.78 2.74 -3.22
C GLY A 92 6.14 2.08 -3.47
N VAL A 93 6.90 2.63 -4.42
CA VAL A 93 8.28 2.24 -4.70
C VAL A 93 9.19 3.45 -4.60
N LYS A 94 10.29 3.31 -3.86
CA LYS A 94 11.38 4.27 -3.81
C LYS A 94 12.54 3.76 -4.66
N VAL A 95 12.91 4.53 -5.68
CA VAL A 95 14.06 4.25 -6.53
C VAL A 95 15.22 5.13 -6.06
N SER A 96 16.22 4.52 -5.43
CA SER A 96 17.44 5.18 -4.96
C SER A 96 18.64 4.80 -5.82
N LYS A 97 19.80 5.42 -5.55
CA LYS A 97 21.06 5.02 -6.18
C LYS A 97 21.47 3.60 -5.77
N ASP A 98 21.10 3.20 -4.56
CA ASP A 98 21.47 1.90 -3.97
C ASP A 98 20.54 0.77 -4.41
N GLY A 99 19.35 1.09 -4.92
CA GLY A 99 18.44 0.09 -5.48
C GLY A 99 16.98 0.51 -5.51
N ILE A 100 16.12 -0.50 -5.58
CA ILE A 100 14.66 -0.35 -5.59
C ILE A 100 14.12 -0.89 -4.26
N GLU A 101 13.48 -0.03 -3.50
CA GLU A 101 12.81 -0.36 -2.24
C GLU A 101 11.30 -0.31 -2.44
N VAL A 102 10.61 -1.39 -2.10
CA VAL A 102 9.13 -1.42 -2.09
C VAL A 102 8.66 -1.05 -0.69
N LEU A 103 7.89 0.03 -0.59
CA LEU A 103 7.34 0.53 0.65
C LEU A 103 6.00 -0.15 0.91
N MET A 104 5.88 -0.74 2.09
CA MET A 104 4.68 -1.41 2.56
C MET A 104 4.27 -0.82 3.90
N ALA A 105 2.97 -0.71 4.13
CA ALA A 105 2.43 -0.24 5.38
C ALA A 105 2.84 -1.16 6.54
N ASP A 106 3.26 -0.56 7.64
CA ASP A 106 3.58 -1.29 8.85
C ASP A 106 2.30 -1.80 9.52
N ARG A 107 1.99 -3.07 9.23
CA ARG A 107 0.84 -3.78 9.78
C ARG A 107 0.86 -3.81 11.32
N MET A 108 2.03 -3.81 11.97
CA MET A 108 2.13 -3.85 13.42
C MET A 108 1.73 -2.52 14.05
N VAL A 109 2.10 -1.40 13.43
CA VAL A 109 1.67 -0.07 13.87
C VAL A 109 0.16 0.11 13.67
N ALA A 110 -0.37 -0.34 12.53
CA ALA A 110 -1.82 -0.30 12.31
C ALA A 110 -2.59 -1.15 13.34
N LEU A 111 -2.12 -2.38 13.62
CA LEU A 111 -2.72 -3.25 14.63
C LEU A 111 -2.61 -2.69 16.04
N SER A 112 -1.49 -2.04 16.39
CA SER A 112 -1.34 -1.43 17.70
C SER A 112 -2.35 -0.29 17.88
N HIS A 113 -2.55 0.56 16.86
CA HIS A 113 -3.56 1.62 16.90
C HIS A 113 -4.98 1.08 17.04
N VAL A 114 -5.33 0.01 16.31
CA VAL A 114 -6.62 -0.67 16.46
C VAL A 114 -6.78 -1.25 17.86
N ALA A 115 -5.75 -1.94 18.38
CA ALA A 115 -5.77 -2.53 19.71
C ALA A 115 -5.98 -1.48 20.82
N ARG A 116 -5.37 -0.31 20.68
CA ARG A 116 -5.61 0.82 21.60
C ARG A 116 -7.03 1.35 21.49
N HIS A 117 -7.55 1.50 20.27
CA HIS A 117 -8.91 1.98 20.05
C HIS A 117 -9.99 1.05 20.62
N VAL A 118 -9.76 -0.26 20.60
CA VAL A 118 -10.69 -1.25 21.19
C VAL A 118 -10.46 -1.51 22.68
N GLY A 119 -9.55 -0.77 23.34
CA GLY A 119 -9.26 -0.94 24.77
C GLY A 119 -8.57 -2.27 25.10
N PHE A 120 -7.87 -2.89 24.15
CA PHE A 120 -7.21 -4.18 24.38
C PHE A 120 -6.10 -4.09 25.44
N TYR A 121 -5.39 -2.96 25.50
CA TYR A 121 -4.35 -2.74 26.50
C TYR A 121 -4.95 -2.25 27.82
N LYS A 122 -4.37 -2.71 28.93
CA LYS A 122 -4.81 -2.35 30.29
C LYS A 122 -4.82 -0.82 30.51
N GLU A 123 -3.86 -0.12 29.93
CA GLU A 123 -3.71 1.34 30.01
C GLU A 123 -4.83 2.11 29.27
N ASP A 124 -5.43 1.51 28.23
CA ASP A 124 -6.50 2.15 27.45
C ASP A 124 -7.90 1.87 28.03
N ASN A 125 -8.04 0.89 28.93
CA ASN A 125 -9.29 0.59 29.63
C ASN A 125 -9.71 1.65 30.65
N GLU A 126 -8.84 2.63 30.91
CA GLU A 126 -9.14 3.78 31.78
C GLU A 126 -9.80 4.94 31.01
N GLN A 127 -9.94 4.85 29.67
CA GLN A 127 -10.37 5.96 28.80
C GLN A 127 -11.89 6.10 28.62
N GLY A 128 -12.70 5.37 29.38
CA GLY A 128 -14.13 5.68 29.56
C GLY A 128 -14.42 5.84 31.04
N PRO A 129 -15.44 6.63 31.46
CA PRO A 129 -15.95 6.47 32.80
C PRO A 129 -16.38 5.00 32.89
N VAL A 130 -15.62 4.19 33.62
CA VAL A 130 -16.12 2.93 34.13
C VAL A 130 -17.29 3.36 35.00
N VAL A 131 -18.49 3.35 34.43
CA VAL A 131 -19.71 3.54 35.21
C VAL A 131 -19.88 2.22 35.96
N SER A 132 -19.01 2.05 36.94
CA SER A 132 -19.17 1.10 38.01
C SER A 132 -20.34 1.63 38.81
N PHE A 133 -21.53 1.22 38.40
CA PHE A 133 -22.67 1.34 39.28
C PHE A 133 -22.40 0.35 40.40
N ASP A 134 -22.21 0.86 41.62
CA ASP A 134 -22.30 0.03 42.80
C ASP A 134 -23.68 -0.65 42.77
N ALA A 135 -23.71 -1.96 43.00
CA ALA A 135 -24.96 -2.73 42.99
C ALA A 135 -25.99 -2.11 43.95
N ALA A 136 -25.51 -1.59 45.08
CA ALA A 136 -26.34 -0.90 46.07
C ALA A 136 -26.99 0.39 45.50
N ASP A 137 -26.22 1.19 44.74
CA ASP A 137 -26.72 2.42 44.13
C ASP A 137 -27.73 2.13 43.01
N LEU A 138 -27.50 1.06 42.24
CA LEU A 138 -28.40 0.62 41.19
C LEU A 138 -29.73 0.13 41.78
N ASP A 139 -29.65 -0.70 42.82
CA ASP A 139 -30.81 -1.22 43.54
C ASP A 139 -31.64 -0.10 44.19
N ALA A 140 -30.99 0.91 44.77
CA ALA A 140 -31.68 2.07 45.34
C ALA A 140 -32.47 2.86 44.27
N ARG A 141 -31.88 3.05 43.09
CA ARG A 141 -32.55 3.75 41.97
C ARG A 141 -33.72 2.94 41.42
N PHE A 142 -33.56 1.63 41.27
CA PHE A 142 -34.65 0.76 40.84
C PHE A 142 -35.76 0.69 41.88
N ALA A 143 -35.44 0.59 43.18
CA ALA A 143 -36.41 0.61 44.26
C ALA A 143 -37.20 1.93 44.30
N ALA A 144 -36.54 3.07 44.11
CA ALA A 144 -37.21 4.37 44.03
C ALA A 144 -38.21 4.43 42.86
N SER A 145 -37.79 4.02 41.67
CA SER A 145 -38.63 3.99 40.45
C SER A 145 -39.83 3.03 40.57
N ILE A 146 -39.62 1.86 41.19
CA ILE A 146 -40.69 0.89 41.47
C ILE A 146 -41.69 1.49 42.46
N SER A 147 -41.21 2.13 43.54
CA SER A 147 -42.10 2.72 44.55
C SER A 147 -42.97 3.86 43.97
N GLU A 148 -42.42 4.66 43.06
CA GLU A 148 -43.16 5.71 42.36
C GLU A 148 -44.20 5.12 41.40
N SER A 149 -43.85 4.06 40.69
CA SER A 149 -44.76 3.33 39.80
C SER A 149 -45.93 2.70 40.56
N VAL A 150 -45.66 2.12 41.74
CA VAL A 150 -46.70 1.55 42.63
C VAL A 150 -47.64 2.65 43.13
N ARG A 151 -47.11 3.78 43.63
CA ARG A 151 -47.95 4.92 44.07
C ARG A 151 -48.83 5.45 42.94
N ARG A 152 -48.29 5.55 41.72
CA ARG A 152 -49.04 5.97 40.53
C ARG A 152 -50.15 4.97 40.17
N GLN A 153 -49.88 3.67 40.26
CA GLN A 153 -50.87 2.62 40.02
C GLN A 153 -51.98 2.61 41.09
N GLU A 154 -51.63 2.82 42.35
CA GLU A 154 -52.59 2.89 43.46
C GLU A 154 -53.50 4.11 43.34
N ALA A 155 -52.96 5.29 43.04
CA ALA A 155 -53.75 6.49 42.79
C ALA A 155 -54.76 6.27 41.66
N LEU A 156 -54.34 5.67 40.55
CA LEU A 156 -55.23 5.33 39.42
C LEU A 156 -56.28 4.27 39.80
N ARG A 157 -55.93 3.29 40.65
CA ARG A 157 -56.86 2.27 41.15
C ARG A 157 -57.93 2.89 42.06
N GLU A 158 -57.55 3.81 42.93
CA GLU A 158 -58.50 4.54 43.78
C GLU A 158 -59.40 5.45 42.97
N GLU A 159 -58.86 6.17 41.99
CA GLU A 159 -59.64 7.00 41.08
C GLU A 159 -60.64 6.15 40.29
N ARG A 160 -60.21 4.99 39.78
CA ARG A 160 -61.11 3.99 39.14
C ARG A 160 -62.15 3.42 40.10
N ARG A 161 -61.83 3.25 41.38
CA ARG A 161 -62.78 2.77 42.40
C ARG A 161 -63.88 3.80 42.64
N LYS A 162 -63.50 5.08 42.83
CA LYS A 162 -64.44 6.20 43.01
C LYS A 162 -65.34 6.41 41.79
N LEU A 163 -64.81 6.26 40.57
CA LEU A 163 -65.58 6.34 39.33
C LEU A 163 -66.58 5.18 39.17
N ARG A 164 -66.31 4.00 39.75
CA ARG A 164 -67.25 2.87 39.76
C ARG A 164 -68.35 3.08 40.80
N GLU A 165 -67.99 3.50 42.02
CA GLU A 165 -68.94 3.78 43.11
C GLU A 165 -69.89 4.95 42.77
N GLY A 166 -69.44 5.93 41.97
CA GLY A 166 -70.29 7.03 41.49
C GLY A 166 -71.17 6.72 40.26
N ARG A 167 -71.07 5.52 39.68
CA ARG A 167 -71.92 5.09 38.54
C ARG A 167 -73.11 4.21 38.99
N ASP A 168 -73.09 3.70 40.21
CA ASP A 168 -74.10 2.81 40.79
C ASP A 168 -75.04 3.53 41.79
N GLY A 169 -75.10 4.87 41.77
CA GLY A 169 -76.05 5.71 42.53
C GLY A 169 -76.77 6.69 41.63
#